data_AF-A0AA43DNA6-F1
#
_entry.id   AF-A0AA43DNA6-F1
#
_cell.length_a   1.000
_cell.length_b   1.000
_cell.length_c   1.000
_cell.angle_alpha   90.00
_cell.angle_beta   90.00
_cell.angle_gamma   90.00
#
_symmetry.space_group_name_H-M   'P 1'
#
loop_
_entity.id
_entity.type
_entity.pdbx_description
1 polymer ?
#
loop_
_entity_poly.entity_id
_entity_poly.type
_entity_poly.pdbx_seq_one_letter_code
_entity_poly.pdbx_strand_id
1 'polypeptide(L)'
;MDLRQEVCELLQELIRVDTVNPPGNEIRAADVLRGYFARNGIETELYSREPDRPNVVARLRGGDGPTLAFLSHTDTVLADPDEWDRDPWSGDLVD
;
A
#
# COMPACT_ATOMS: atom_id res chain seq x y z
N MET A 1 7.40 2.83 -19.24
CA MET A 1 6.24 3.34 -18.50
C MET A 1 6.58 4.73 -18.02
N ASP A 2 5.65 5.67 -18.09
CA ASP A 2 5.85 6.97 -17.44
C ASP A 2 5.49 6.88 -15.95
N LEU A 3 5.86 7.91 -15.19
CA LEU A 3 5.63 7.94 -13.74
C LEU A 3 4.14 7.95 -13.39
N ARG A 4 3.30 8.59 -14.21
CA ARG A 4 1.85 8.66 -13.95
C ARG A 4 1.24 7.27 -14.05
N GLN A 5 1.55 6.55 -15.12
CA GLN A 5 1.09 5.18 -15.31
C GLN A 5 1.61 4.28 -14.19
N GLU A 6 2.88 4.42 -13.78
CA GLU A 6 3.46 3.67 -12.66
C GLU A 6 2.72 3.87 -11.34
N VAL A 7 2.50 5.12 -10.92
CA VAL A 7 1.82 5.37 -9.66
C VAL A 7 0.34 5.02 -9.72
N CYS A 8 -0.31 5.14 -10.89
CA CYS A 8 -1.68 4.68 -11.09
C CYS A 8 -1.76 3.16 -10.92
N GLU A 9 -0.90 2.39 -11.57
CA GLU A 9 -0.89 0.92 -11.45
C GLU A 9 -0.64 0.46 -10.00
N LEU A 10 0.32 1.08 -9.31
CA LEU A 10 0.56 0.82 -7.88
C LEU A 10 -0.68 1.11 -7.02
N LEU A 11 -1.34 2.26 -7.25
CA LEU A 11 -2.53 2.63 -6.50
C LEU A 11 -3.68 1.64 -6.77
N GLN A 12 -3.87 1.22 -8.01
CA GLN A 12 -4.88 0.22 -8.36
C GLN A 12 -4.61 -1.13 -7.68
N GLU A 13 -3.35 -1.59 -7.63
CA GLU A 13 -2.97 -2.80 -6.89
C GLU A 13 -3.27 -2.68 -5.39
N LEU A 14 -2.98 -1.52 -4.79
CA LEU A 14 -3.26 -1.25 -3.38
C LEU A 14 -4.77 -1.18 -3.07
N ILE A 15 -5.59 -0.62 -3.96
CA ILE A 15 -7.05 -0.61 -3.81
C ILE A 15 -7.64 -2.02 -3.86
N ARG A 16 -7.10 -2.89 -4.73
CA ARG A 16 -7.60 -4.26 -4.94
C ARG A 16 -7.33 -5.21 -3.79
N VAL A 17 -6.35 -4.90 -2.93
CA VAL A 17 -6.09 -5.72 -1.75
C VAL A 17 -6.99 -5.29 -0.61
N ASP A 18 -7.90 -6.18 -0.21
CA ASP A 18 -8.77 -5.93 0.94
C ASP A 18 -7.95 -5.85 2.23
N THR A 19 -7.85 -4.63 2.77
CA THR A 19 -7.27 -4.26 4.06
C THR A 19 -8.32 -3.70 5.03
N VAL A 20 -9.59 -4.06 4.84
CA VAL A 20 -10.70 -3.53 5.65
C VAL A 20 -10.53 -3.92 7.12
N ASN A 21 -10.70 -2.95 8.00
CA ASN A 21 -10.59 -3.12 9.44
C ASN A 21 -11.94 -2.81 10.13
N PRO A 22 -12.55 -3.77 10.86
CA PRO A 22 -12.10 -5.15 11.11
C PRO A 22 -12.33 -6.11 9.91
N PRO A 23 -11.58 -7.23 9.80
CA PRO A 23 -10.62 -7.76 10.79
C PRO A 23 -9.21 -7.11 10.74
N GLY A 24 -8.88 -6.38 9.68
CA GLY A 24 -7.50 -6.03 9.35
C GLY A 24 -6.84 -7.15 8.53
N ASN A 25 -6.05 -6.77 7.53
CA ASN A 25 -5.41 -7.65 6.55
C ASN A 25 -4.21 -6.93 5.89
N GLU A 26 -3.57 -6.03 6.61
CA GLU A 26 -2.54 -5.11 6.10
C GLU A 26 -1.32 -5.85 5.54
N ILE A 27 -1.12 -7.13 5.87
CA ILE A 27 -0.12 -7.99 5.24
C ILE A 27 -0.25 -8.01 3.70
N ARG A 28 -1.47 -7.93 3.16
CA ARG A 28 -1.69 -7.91 1.70
C ARG A 28 -1.14 -6.63 1.05
N ALA A 29 -1.43 -5.48 1.63
CA ALA A 29 -0.82 -4.22 1.18
C ALA A 29 0.68 -4.21 1.43
N ALA A 30 1.15 -4.83 2.53
CA ALA A 30 2.56 -4.95 2.82
C ALA A 30 3.30 -5.74 1.74
N ASP A 31 2.75 -6.84 1.25
CA ASP A 31 3.34 -7.65 0.19
C ASP A 31 3.41 -6.88 -1.15
N VAL A 32 2.36 -6.13 -1.51
CA VAL A 32 2.36 -5.23 -2.69
C VAL A 32 3.49 -4.20 -2.57
N LEU A 33 3.56 -3.50 -1.44
CA LEU A 33 4.57 -2.46 -1.20
C LEU A 33 5.99 -3.03 -1.20
N ARG A 34 6.21 -4.19 -0.56
CA ARG A 34 7.52 -4.86 -0.58
C ARG A 34 7.95 -5.22 -1.99
N GLY A 35 7.03 -5.74 -2.81
CA GLY A 35 7.28 -6.01 -4.21
C GLY A 35 7.67 -4.75 -4.99
N TYR A 36 6.91 -3.67 -4.81
CA TYR A 36 7.19 -2.38 -5.44
C TYR A 36 8.55 -1.80 -5.05
N PHE A 37 8.88 -1.78 -3.75
CA PHE A 37 10.17 -1.27 -3.26
C PHE A 37 11.34 -2.15 -3.71
N ALA A 38 11.19 -3.48 -3.68
CA ALA A 38 12.23 -4.40 -4.13
C ALA A 38 12.59 -4.22 -5.62
N ARG A 39 11.59 -4.02 -6.49
CA ARG A 39 11.82 -3.72 -7.92
C ARG A 39 12.59 -2.41 -8.13
N ASN A 40 12.51 -1.49 -7.18
CA ASN A 40 13.20 -0.21 -7.18
C ASN A 40 14.52 -0.22 -6.39
N GLY A 41 14.98 -1.38 -5.92
CA GLY A 41 16.23 -1.51 -5.15
C GLY A 41 16.18 -0.89 -3.76
N ILE A 42 14.99 -0.73 -3.18
CA ILE A 42 14.79 -0.16 -1.84
C ILE A 42 14.56 -1.30 -0.84
N GLU A 43 15.38 -1.32 0.22
CA GLU A 43 15.27 -2.28 1.32
C GLU A 43 14.01 -2.03 2.15
N THR A 44 13.30 -3.10 2.52
CA THR A 44 12.11 -3.06 3.36
C THR A 44 12.22 -4.00 4.55
N GLU A 45 11.75 -3.56 5.71
CA GLU A 45 11.60 -4.37 6.91
C GLU A 45 10.12 -4.42 7.34
N LEU A 46 9.70 -5.54 7.92
CA LEU A 46 8.36 -5.72 8.47
C LEU A 46 8.40 -5.70 9.99
N TYR A 47 7.52 -4.89 10.59
CA TYR A 47 7.35 -4.79 12.03
C TYR A 47 5.90 -5.06 12.39
N SER A 48 5.62 -6.18 13.07
CA SER A 48 4.25 -6.54 13.42
C SER A 48 4.10 -6.85 14.91
N ARG A 49 2.96 -6.42 15.46
CA ARG A 49 2.44 -6.91 16.75
C ARG A 49 1.51 -8.10 16.52
N GLU A 50 0.70 -8.02 15.48
CA GLU A 50 -0.18 -9.07 15.00
C GLU A 50 0.34 -9.55 13.63
N PRO A 51 0.48 -10.87 13.39
CA PRO A 51 1.10 -11.38 12.16
C PRO A 51 0.49 -10.83 10.86
N ASP A 52 -0.83 -10.66 10.83
CA ASP A 52 -1.57 -10.24 9.64
C ASP A 52 -1.62 -8.71 9.45
N ARG A 53 -1.06 -7.95 10.39
CA ARG A 53 -1.11 -6.47 10.41
C ARG A 53 0.28 -5.83 10.60
N PRO A 54 1.26 -6.09 9.72
CA PRO A 54 2.60 -5.52 9.82
C PRO A 54 2.63 -4.05 9.36
N ASN A 55 3.56 -3.29 9.93
CA ASN A 55 4.06 -2.06 9.32
C ASN A 55 5.16 -2.41 8.32
N VAL A 56 5.17 -1.76 7.16
CA VAL A 56 6.29 -1.79 6.21
C VAL A 56 7.16 -0.56 6.42
N VAL A 57 8.44 -0.75 6.70
CA VAL A 57 9.41 0.33 6.76
C VAL A 57 10.36 0.18 5.58
N ALA A 58 10.24 1.09 4.61
CA ALA A 58 11.15 1.20 3.48
C ALA A 58 12.17 2.30 3.72
N ARG A 59 13.44 2.08 3.36
CA ARG A 59 14.51 3.06 3.59
C ARG A 59 15.31 3.35 2.33
N LEU A 60 15.23 4.59 1.87
CA LEU A 60 16.20 5.18 0.94
C LEU A 60 17.32 5.85 1.76
N ARG A 61 18.55 5.37 1.65
CA ARG A 61 19.69 5.91 2.40
C ARG A 61 20.15 7.24 1.80
N GLY A 62 20.16 8.28 2.63
CA GLY A 62 20.71 9.61 2.29
C GLY A 62 22.13 9.82 2.83
N GLY A 63 22.59 11.07 2.84
CA GLY A 63 23.83 11.49 3.48
C GLY A 63 23.67 11.87 4.95
N ASP A 64 24.62 12.62 5.50
CA ASP A 64 24.73 12.95 6.94
C ASP A 64 23.71 14.00 7.45
N GLY A 65 22.63 14.22 6.70
CA GLY A 65 21.57 15.17 7.03
C GLY A 65 20.47 14.58 7.93
N PRO A 66 19.46 15.39 8.30
CA PRO A 66 18.29 14.89 9.00
C PRO A 66 17.53 13.85 8.17
N THR A 67 16.92 12.88 8.85
CA THR A 67 16.04 11.87 8.22
C THR A 67 14.61 12.39 8.13
N LEU A 68 14.00 12.32 6.94
CA LEU A 68 12.58 12.56 6.74
C LEU A 68 11.81 11.23 6.78
N ALA A 69 10.77 11.15 7.59
CA ALA A 69 9.87 10.00 7.64
C ALA A 69 8.52 10.37 7.00
N PHE A 70 8.13 9.63 5.97
CA PHE A 70 6.76 9.63 5.45
C PHE A 70 5.98 8.55 6.17
N LEU A 71 4.93 8.95 6.88
CA LEU A 71 4.06 8.05 7.64
C LEU A 71 2.67 8.03 7.02
N SER A 72 2.14 6.82 6.82
CA SER A 72 0.79 6.56 6.35
C SER A 72 0.24 5.31 7.02
N HIS A 73 -1.04 5.03 6.80
CA HIS A 73 -1.68 3.76 7.16
C HIS A 73 -2.24 3.11 5.89
N THR A 74 -2.43 1.79 5.93
CA THR A 74 -2.86 0.98 4.78
C THR A 74 -4.22 0.32 5.00
N ASP A 75 -4.76 0.36 6.22
CA ASP A 75 -6.10 -0.12 6.52
C ASP A 75 -7.18 0.83 5.99
N THR A 76 -8.29 0.24 5.59
CA THR A 76 -9.46 0.94 5.09
C THR A 76 -10.67 0.63 5.96
N VAL A 77 -11.70 1.47 5.85
CA VAL A 77 -13.01 1.22 6.45
C VAL A 77 -13.84 0.35 5.51
N LEU A 78 -14.90 -0.26 6.05
CA LEU A 78 -15.86 -1.01 5.25
C LEU A 78 -16.50 -0.09 4.18
N ALA A 79 -16.61 -0.60 2.96
CA ALA A 79 -17.43 -0.03 1.90
C ALA A 79 -18.61 -0.96 1.61
N ASP A 80 -19.79 -0.41 1.38
CA ASP A 80 -20.96 -1.17 0.95
C ASP A 80 -21.03 -1.14 -0.59
N PRO A 81 -20.85 -2.27 -1.31
CA PRO A 81 -20.92 -2.30 -2.77
C PRO A 81 -22.24 -1.78 -3.34
N ASP A 82 -23.35 -1.87 -2.60
CA ASP A 82 -24.66 -1.39 -3.06
C ASP A 82 -24.74 0.15 -3.09
N GLU A 83 -23.84 0.83 -2.38
CA GLU A 83 -23.73 2.30 -2.38
C GLU A 83 -22.81 2.85 -3.48
N TRP A 84 -22.23 1.99 -4.33
CA TRP A 84 -21.25 2.36 -5.33
C TRP A 84 -21.70 2.05 -6.76
N ASP A 85 -21.39 2.95 -7.69
CA ASP A 85 -21.60 2.72 -9.14
C ASP A 85 -20.67 1.62 -9.71
N ARG A 86 -19.57 1.31 -9.01
CA ARG A 86 -18.57 0.29 -9.36
C ARG A 86 -18.05 -0.37 -8.09
N ASP A 87 -17.52 -1.58 -8.21
CA ASP A 87 -16.91 -2.29 -7.08
C ASP A 87 -15.83 -1.40 -6.41
N PRO A 88 -15.97 -1.08 -5.10
CA PRO A 88 -15.04 -0.19 -4.39
C PRO A 88 -13.60 -0.74 -4.30
N TRP A 89 -13.40 -2.03 -4.51
CA TRP A 89 -12.07 -2.66 -4.57
C TRP A 89 -11.60 -2.96 -5.99
N SER A 90 -12.34 -2.55 -7.03
CA SER A 90 -11.93 -2.78 -8.43
C SER A 90 -10.58 -2.15 -8.78
N GLY A 91 -10.29 -0.98 -8.20
CA GLY A 91 -9.21 -0.12 -8.67
C GLY A 91 -9.40 0.24 -10.14
N ASP A 92 -10.63 0.45 -10.62
CA ASP A 92 -10.88 0.82 -12.01
C ASP A 92 -10.38 2.24 -12.33
N LEU A 93 -9.80 2.40 -13.52
CA LEU A 93 -9.49 3.71 -14.08
C LEU A 93 -10.63 4.11 -15.02
N VAL A 94 -11.20 5.29 -14.79
CA VAL A 94 -12.31 5.84 -15.59
C VAL A 94 -11.85 7.19 -16.13
N ASP A 95 -11.95 7.36 -17.46
CA ASP A 95 -11.54 8.55 -18.20
C ASP A 95 -12.78 9.24 -18.82
#